data_AF-A0A157SXJ4-F1
#
_entry.id   AF-A0A157SXJ4-F1
#
_cell.length_a   1.000
_cell.length_b   1.000
_cell.length_c   1.000
_cell.angle_alpha   90.00
_cell.angle_beta   90.00
_cell.angle_gamma   90.00
#
_symmetry.space_group_name_H-M   'P 1'
#
loop_
_entity.id
_entity.type
_entity.pdbx_description
1 polymer ?
#
loop_
_entity_poly.entity_id
_entity_poly.type
_entity_poly.pdbx_seq_one_letter_code
_entity_poly.pdbx_strand_id
1 'polypeptide(L)'
;MSTASLDHLDAQQLRALAERLMGEVASRDEQLAVRDAKIAASDEQLAKYDAQIAKHNQVLHFKDTHIEQLKQELALYKRWRYGKRSEQLNPAQASLLEETMDADMAAIEEEVEALSQAISPKPTEAQAPRRMRLPPELPRTDIHHEPSSTTCHCGCGLKRIGEDVSEKLDYLPGVFSVERHIRGKWVCEQCETLTQAPVPAQVIDKGIPTAGLLAQVLVAKFADHLPLYRQEGIFARAGLALPRSTLGEWVGVCGLRLQPLVDALKVEVLGKTVLHADETPVQMLKPGAGKTHRAYLWAYTPTSFDSLRAVLYDFAPSRAGEHCRTFLQAWRGKLVTDDYAGYKAGFAAGITELGCMAHARRKFHDLHASNQSQIAKEALELFGALYGVERDVADLPADERRRIRQDRAKPITETLHRWLIAQRQRVPDGSGTARAIDYSLKRWEALTRYLNDGDAPIDNNWVENQIRPWAIGRSNWLFAGSLRGGQRAAAIMSLIQSARLNGHDPYAYLKDVLTRLPTQKNHQIAELLPHRWQPAA
;
A
#
# COMPACT_ATOMS: atom_id res chain seq x y z
N MET A 1 63.75 7.22 41.74
CA MET A 1 64.49 8.30 42.40
C MET A 1 65.52 7.68 43.31
N SER A 2 66.80 7.92 43.03
CA SER A 2 67.88 7.63 43.97
C SER A 2 67.64 8.49 45.22
N THR A 3 67.58 7.87 46.39
CA THR A 3 67.48 8.54 47.68
C THR A 3 68.78 9.31 47.91
N ALA A 4 68.84 10.55 47.44
CA ALA A 4 69.88 11.49 47.84
C ALA A 4 69.75 11.69 49.36
N SER A 5 70.84 11.39 50.09
CA SER A 5 70.91 11.57 51.53
C SER A 5 70.60 13.03 51.90
N LEU A 6 69.49 13.25 52.61
CA LEU A 6 68.99 14.56 53.03
C LEU A 6 69.86 15.18 54.14
N ASP A 7 70.76 14.38 54.74
CA ASP A 7 71.52 14.72 55.94
C ASP A 7 72.68 15.72 55.69
N HIS A 8 72.93 16.13 54.44
CA HIS A 8 74.04 17.01 54.05
C HIS A 8 73.61 18.37 53.46
N LEU A 9 72.31 18.70 53.44
CA LEU A 9 71.79 19.94 52.85
C LEU A 9 71.54 21.00 53.95
N ASP A 10 71.93 22.25 53.70
CA ASP A 10 71.61 23.37 54.59
C ASP A 10 70.13 23.79 54.49
N ALA A 11 69.66 24.62 55.43
CA ALA A 11 68.24 25.03 55.49
C ALA A 11 67.75 25.77 54.22
N GLN A 12 68.65 26.43 53.49
CA GLN A 12 68.32 27.14 52.25
C GLN A 12 68.23 26.18 51.07
N GLN A 13 69.12 25.19 51.02
CA GLN A 13 69.12 24.11 50.02
C GLN A 13 67.92 23.18 50.19
N LEU A 14 67.50 22.87 51.41
CA LEU A 14 66.28 22.11 51.70
C LEU A 14 65.01 22.86 51.26
N ARG A 15 64.94 24.18 51.45
CA ARG A 15 63.83 25.02 50.94
C ARG A 15 63.77 25.03 49.41
N ALA A 16 64.90 25.19 48.73
CA ALA A 16 64.96 25.17 47.27
C ALA A 16 64.60 23.78 46.69
N LEU A 17 64.98 22.69 47.36
CA LEU A 17 64.57 21.34 46.97
C LEU A 17 63.07 21.13 47.16
N ALA A 18 62.49 21.62 48.28
CA ALA A 18 61.06 21.56 48.53
C ALA A 18 60.27 22.38 47.49
N GLU A 19 60.70 23.59 47.14
CA GLU A 19 60.09 24.40 46.08
C GLU A 19 60.13 23.70 44.71
N ARG A 20 61.26 23.08 44.35
CA ARG A 20 61.38 22.29 43.11
C ARG A 20 60.43 21.09 43.11
N LEU A 21 60.41 20.30 44.19
CA LEU A 21 59.55 19.13 44.31
C LEU A 21 58.06 19.52 44.31
N MET A 22 57.68 20.62 44.97
CA MET A 22 56.31 21.15 44.90
C MET A 22 55.94 21.60 43.48
N GLY A 23 56.87 22.21 42.74
CA GLY A 23 56.67 22.56 41.33
C GLY A 23 56.52 21.33 40.42
N GLU A 24 57.31 20.27 40.65
CA GLU A 24 57.19 19.00 39.93
C GLU A 24 55.86 18.29 40.23
N VAL A 25 55.40 18.32 41.50
CA VAL A 25 54.09 17.77 41.89
C VAL A 25 52.97 18.57 41.24
N ALA A 26 53.01 19.91 41.29
CA ALA A 26 51.99 20.75 40.64
C ALA A 26 51.91 20.51 39.13
N SER A 27 53.06 20.34 38.46
CA SER A 27 53.10 20.01 37.02
C SER A 27 52.54 18.61 36.73
N ARG A 28 52.82 17.62 37.59
CA ARG A 28 52.21 16.27 37.47
C ARG A 28 50.71 16.29 37.72
N ASP A 29 50.24 17.07 38.69
CA ASP A 29 48.81 17.20 38.98
C ASP A 29 48.07 17.85 37.81
N GLU A 30 48.66 18.86 37.16
CA GLU A 30 48.12 19.46 35.94
C GLU A 30 48.07 18.44 34.78
N GLN A 31 49.14 17.66 34.58
CA GLN A 31 49.17 16.60 33.57
C GLN A 31 48.14 15.50 33.85
N LEU A 32 47.92 15.13 35.11
CA LEU A 32 46.89 14.17 35.51
C LEU A 32 45.50 14.73 35.24
N ALA A 33 45.23 15.99 35.58
CA ALA A 33 43.94 16.63 35.31
C ALA A 33 43.61 16.66 33.80
N VAL A 34 44.59 16.96 32.96
CA VAL A 34 44.45 16.92 31.48
C VAL A 34 44.18 15.50 30.98
N ARG A 35 44.87 14.49 31.54
CA ARG A 35 44.67 13.09 31.18
C ARG A 35 43.28 12.59 31.62
N ASP A 36 42.85 12.93 32.83
CA ASP A 36 41.54 12.54 33.37
C ASP A 36 40.40 13.17 32.57
N ALA A 37 40.55 14.43 32.16
CA ALA A 37 39.62 15.08 31.24
C ALA A 37 39.55 14.35 29.87
N LYS A 38 40.68 13.88 29.35
CA LYS A 38 40.73 13.10 28.10
C LYS A 38 40.08 11.71 28.25
N ILE A 39 40.28 11.05 29.39
CA ILE A 39 39.62 9.77 29.71
C ILE A 39 38.11 9.98 29.80
N ALA A 40 37.64 10.98 30.55
CA ALA A 40 36.22 11.29 30.67
C ALA A 40 35.56 11.57 29.31
N ALA A 41 36.22 12.33 28.43
CA ALA A 41 35.74 12.58 27.06
C ALA A 41 35.69 11.29 26.21
N SER A 42 36.68 10.40 26.36
CA SER A 42 36.70 9.10 25.68
C SER A 42 35.60 8.18 26.20
N ASP A 43 35.34 8.16 27.50
CA ASP A 43 34.29 7.35 28.13
C ASP A 43 32.89 7.82 27.69
N GLU A 44 32.68 9.14 27.57
CA GLU A 44 31.44 9.69 27.02
C GLU A 44 31.24 9.25 25.55
N GLN A 45 32.31 9.23 24.76
CA GLN A 45 32.26 8.79 23.37
C GLN A 45 32.02 7.27 23.26
N LEU A 46 32.63 6.45 24.13
CA LEU A 46 32.36 5.02 24.21
C LEU A 46 30.90 4.75 24.58
N ALA A 47 30.34 5.46 25.58
CA ALA A 47 28.95 5.33 25.96
C ALA A 47 27.99 5.67 24.80
N LYS A 48 28.32 6.69 23.98
CA LYS A 48 27.56 7.02 22.76
C LYS A 48 27.63 5.88 21.73
N TYR A 49 28.80 5.29 21.52
CA TYR A 49 28.95 4.15 20.60
C TYR A 49 28.22 2.90 21.11
N ASP A 50 28.30 2.58 22.40
CA ASP A 50 27.58 1.45 22.99
C ASP A 50 26.07 1.60 22.85
N ALA A 51 25.53 2.80 23.06
CA ALA A 51 24.11 3.10 22.83
C ALA A 51 23.72 2.91 21.36
N GLN A 52 24.58 3.32 20.41
CA GLN A 52 24.35 3.10 18.98
C GLN A 52 24.42 1.61 18.63
N ILE A 53 25.40 0.87 19.14
CA ILE A 53 25.55 -0.58 18.92
C ILE A 53 24.34 -1.32 19.48
N ALA A 54 23.88 -0.99 20.69
CA ALA A 54 22.67 -1.58 21.27
C ALA A 54 21.44 -1.36 20.39
N LYS A 55 21.26 -0.14 19.87
CA LYS A 55 20.17 0.18 18.94
C LYS A 55 20.28 -0.61 17.63
N HIS A 56 21.47 -0.70 17.05
CA HIS A 56 21.69 -1.48 15.83
C HIS A 56 21.44 -2.97 16.05
N ASN A 57 21.91 -3.54 17.16
CA ASN A 57 21.68 -4.95 17.52
C ASN A 57 20.20 -5.25 17.71
N GLN A 58 19.42 -4.34 18.29
CA GLN A 58 17.97 -4.49 18.41
C GLN A 58 17.28 -4.53 17.03
N VAL A 59 17.70 -3.64 16.11
CA VAL A 59 17.17 -3.63 14.74
C VAL A 59 17.56 -4.90 13.98
N LEU A 60 18.80 -5.36 14.11
CA LEU A 60 19.26 -6.61 13.49
C LEU A 60 18.48 -7.81 14.01
N HIS A 61 18.33 -7.94 15.33
CA HIS A 61 17.56 -9.02 15.95
C HIS A 61 16.09 -9.03 15.48
N PHE A 62 15.48 -7.86 15.36
CA PHE A 62 14.12 -7.73 14.81
C PHE A 62 14.05 -8.24 13.36
N LYS A 63 14.99 -7.84 12.50
CA LYS A 63 15.03 -8.27 11.09
C LYS A 63 15.28 -9.78 10.98
N ASP A 64 16.20 -10.35 11.76
CA ASP A 64 16.48 -11.79 11.79
C ASP A 64 15.24 -12.59 12.19
N THR A 65 14.56 -12.16 13.25
CA THR A 65 13.32 -12.81 13.72
C THR A 65 12.23 -12.78 12.64
N HIS A 66 12.11 -11.65 11.94
CA HIS A 66 11.14 -11.51 10.86
C HIS A 66 11.48 -12.38 9.64
N ILE A 67 12.76 -12.49 9.27
CA ILE A 67 13.22 -13.40 8.22
C ILE A 67 12.85 -14.85 8.56
N GLU A 68 13.06 -15.28 9.81
CA GLU A 68 12.71 -16.65 10.22
C GLU A 68 11.20 -16.91 10.17
N GLN A 69 10.38 -15.93 10.55
CA GLN A 69 8.92 -16.01 10.41
C GLN A 69 8.51 -16.15 8.93
N LEU A 70 9.07 -15.34 8.04
CA LEU A 70 8.80 -15.40 6.60
C LEU A 70 9.25 -16.72 5.99
N LYS A 71 10.42 -17.26 6.37
CA LYS A 71 10.89 -18.57 5.93
C LYS A 71 9.95 -19.70 6.37
N GLN A 72 9.44 -19.63 7.60
CA GLN A 72 8.45 -20.60 8.09
C GLN A 72 7.16 -20.52 7.28
N GLU A 73 6.66 -19.30 7.00
CA GLU A 73 5.49 -19.08 6.17
C GLU A 73 5.70 -19.64 4.74
N LEU A 74 6.86 -19.35 4.13
CA LEU A 74 7.24 -19.87 2.81
C LEU A 74 7.27 -21.40 2.77
N ALA A 75 7.80 -22.04 3.82
CA ALA A 75 7.82 -23.50 3.93
C ALA A 75 6.40 -24.10 3.98
N LEU A 76 5.45 -23.41 4.63
CA LEU A 76 4.04 -23.82 4.64
C LEU A 76 3.41 -23.71 3.24
N TYR A 77 3.61 -22.60 2.53
CA TYR A 77 3.12 -22.46 1.16
C TYR A 77 3.71 -23.51 0.21
N LYS A 78 5.03 -23.77 0.28
CA LYS A 78 5.68 -24.83 -0.50
C LYS A 78 5.07 -26.19 -0.22
N ARG A 79 4.79 -26.50 1.06
CA ARG A 79 4.11 -27.76 1.43
C ARG A 79 2.69 -27.84 0.86
N TRP A 80 1.93 -26.74 0.88
CA TRP A 80 0.58 -26.74 0.30
C TRP A 80 0.57 -26.79 -1.23
N ARG A 81 1.58 -26.20 -1.88
CA ARG A 81 1.72 -26.16 -3.34
C ARG A 81 2.13 -27.51 -3.91
N TYR A 82 3.12 -28.17 -3.31
CA TYR A 82 3.74 -29.38 -3.84
C TYR A 82 3.41 -30.67 -3.06
N GLY A 83 2.70 -30.58 -1.94
CA GLY A 83 2.26 -31.74 -1.17
C GLY A 83 1.12 -32.52 -1.83
N LYS A 84 0.92 -33.78 -1.42
CA LYS A 84 -0.21 -34.61 -1.88
C LYS A 84 -1.55 -33.95 -1.47
N ARG A 85 -2.35 -33.56 -2.46
CA ARG A 85 -3.68 -32.98 -2.25
C ARG A 85 -4.71 -34.09 -2.03
N SER A 86 -5.60 -33.93 -1.05
CA SER A 86 -6.88 -34.62 -1.07
C SER A 86 -7.80 -33.92 -2.08
N GLU A 87 -8.31 -34.69 -3.04
CA GLU A 87 -9.06 -34.24 -4.22
C GLU A 87 -10.44 -33.69 -3.86
N GLN A 88 -10.54 -32.40 -3.47
CA GLN A 88 -11.85 -31.78 -3.16
C GLN A 88 -12.13 -30.44 -3.87
N LEU A 89 -11.18 -29.89 -4.63
CA LEU A 89 -11.39 -28.65 -5.39
C LEU A 89 -11.61 -28.98 -6.87
N ASN A 90 -12.57 -28.29 -7.50
CA ASN A 90 -12.72 -28.38 -8.95
C ASN A 90 -11.51 -27.74 -9.67
N PRO A 91 -11.27 -28.03 -10.96
CA PRO A 91 -10.08 -27.55 -11.68
C PRO A 91 -9.92 -26.02 -11.69
N ALA A 92 -11.02 -25.26 -11.79
CA ALA A 92 -10.97 -23.81 -11.79
C ALA A 92 -10.55 -23.24 -10.42
N GLN A 93 -11.08 -23.79 -9.33
CA GLN A 93 -10.71 -23.43 -7.97
C GLN A 93 -9.26 -23.83 -7.65
N ALA A 94 -8.83 -25.00 -8.11
CA ALA A 94 -7.44 -25.43 -7.97
C ALA A 94 -6.48 -24.46 -8.67
N SER A 95 -6.81 -24.00 -9.88
CA SER A 95 -6.02 -23.00 -10.60
C SER A 95 -5.90 -21.69 -9.82
N LEU A 96 -7.02 -21.13 -9.33
CA LEU A 96 -7.02 -19.88 -8.56
C LEU A 96 -6.20 -19.95 -7.28
N LEU A 97 -6.21 -21.12 -6.62
CA LEU A 97 -5.39 -21.38 -5.44
C LEU A 97 -3.90 -21.42 -5.79
N GLU A 98 -3.53 -22.14 -6.84
CA GLU A 98 -2.15 -22.25 -7.30
C GLU A 98 -1.58 -20.89 -7.69
N GLU A 99 -2.33 -20.10 -8.46
CA GLU A 99 -1.99 -18.72 -8.81
C GLU A 99 -1.70 -17.88 -7.56
N THR A 100 -2.49 -18.05 -6.50
CA THR A 100 -2.30 -17.30 -5.25
C THR A 100 -1.06 -17.76 -4.49
N MET A 101 -0.83 -19.08 -4.42
CA MET A 101 0.36 -19.65 -3.76
C MET A 101 1.65 -19.21 -4.45
N ASP A 102 1.70 -19.28 -5.78
CA ASP A 102 2.88 -18.89 -6.57
C ASP A 102 3.18 -17.39 -6.35
N ALA A 103 2.15 -16.54 -6.30
CA ALA A 103 2.29 -15.11 -5.98
C ALA A 103 2.71 -14.82 -4.54
N ASP A 104 2.17 -15.55 -3.55
CA ASP A 104 2.56 -15.40 -2.13
C ASP A 104 4.01 -15.82 -1.91
N MET A 105 4.40 -16.96 -2.48
CA MET A 105 5.77 -17.47 -2.39
C MET A 105 6.77 -16.46 -2.97
N ALA A 106 6.52 -15.95 -4.18
CA ALA A 106 7.41 -14.99 -4.82
C ALA A 106 7.56 -13.68 -4.03
N ALA A 107 6.47 -13.17 -3.46
CA ALA A 107 6.52 -11.97 -2.62
C ALA A 107 7.33 -12.21 -1.33
N ILE A 108 7.11 -13.36 -0.66
CA ILE A 108 7.84 -13.71 0.56
C ILE A 108 9.34 -13.91 0.27
N GLU A 109 9.69 -14.57 -0.84
CA GLU A 109 11.08 -14.78 -1.24
C GLU A 109 11.79 -13.44 -1.48
N GLU A 110 11.13 -12.48 -2.14
CA GLU A 110 11.65 -11.13 -2.37
C GLU A 110 11.83 -10.34 -1.05
N GLU A 111 10.87 -10.43 -0.12
CA GLU A 111 11.01 -9.79 1.20
C GLU A 111 12.17 -10.37 2.01
N VAL A 112 12.30 -11.70 2.02
CA VAL A 112 13.43 -12.39 2.68
C VAL A 112 14.74 -11.95 2.06
N GLU A 113 14.85 -11.88 0.73
CA GLU A 113 16.07 -11.44 0.07
C GLU A 113 16.41 -9.98 0.43
N ALA A 114 15.46 -9.06 0.33
CA ALA A 114 15.66 -7.65 0.65
C ALA A 114 16.12 -7.44 2.11
N LEU A 115 15.50 -8.14 3.06
CA LEU A 115 15.88 -8.07 4.47
C LEU A 115 17.25 -8.69 4.73
N SER A 116 17.56 -9.83 4.08
CA SER A 116 18.86 -10.49 4.21
C SER A 116 19.99 -9.59 3.70
N GLN A 117 19.81 -8.97 2.54
CA GLN A 117 20.77 -8.02 1.97
C GLN A 117 20.98 -6.79 2.88
N ALA A 118 19.92 -6.33 3.56
CA ALA A 118 19.99 -5.21 4.50
C ALA A 118 20.68 -5.55 5.84
N ILE A 119 20.85 -6.84 6.18
CA ILE A 119 21.60 -7.30 7.36
C ILE A 119 23.07 -7.55 6.99
N SER A 120 23.29 -8.28 5.91
CA SER A 120 24.61 -8.66 5.43
C SER A 120 24.65 -8.55 3.91
N PRO A 121 25.23 -7.47 3.35
CA PRO A 121 25.42 -7.34 1.92
C PRO A 121 26.51 -8.32 1.47
N LYS A 122 26.12 -9.58 1.24
CA LYS A 122 26.99 -10.56 0.60
C LYS A 122 26.99 -10.33 -0.91
N PRO A 123 28.14 -10.48 -1.60
CA PRO A 123 28.12 -10.65 -3.05
C PRO A 123 27.27 -11.88 -3.36
N THR A 124 26.19 -11.69 -4.11
CA THR A 124 25.32 -12.79 -4.51
C THR A 124 26.12 -13.75 -5.39
N GLU A 125 26.45 -14.95 -4.90
CA GLU A 125 26.90 -16.03 -5.78
C GLU A 125 25.73 -16.39 -6.70
N ALA A 126 25.80 -15.89 -7.93
CA ALA A 126 24.75 -16.10 -8.91
C ALA A 126 24.73 -17.57 -9.35
N GLN A 127 23.77 -18.35 -8.85
CA GLN A 127 23.31 -19.50 -9.62
C GLN A 127 22.76 -18.95 -10.94
N ALA A 128 23.39 -19.30 -12.06
CA ALA A 128 22.96 -18.86 -13.38
C ALA A 128 21.56 -19.44 -13.66
N PRO A 129 20.48 -18.62 -13.69
CA PRO A 129 19.18 -19.15 -14.05
C PRO A 129 19.23 -19.58 -15.51
N ARG A 130 18.65 -20.74 -15.84
CA ARG A 130 18.41 -21.14 -17.23
C ARG A 130 17.44 -20.14 -17.85
N ARG A 131 17.96 -19.11 -18.52
CA ARG A 131 17.15 -18.13 -19.24
C ARG A 131 16.41 -18.85 -20.37
N MET A 132 15.08 -18.81 -20.31
CA MET A 132 14.25 -19.23 -21.44
C MET A 132 14.59 -18.34 -22.64
N ARG A 133 14.98 -18.97 -23.76
CA ARG A 133 15.18 -18.22 -25.02
C ARG A 133 13.81 -17.83 -25.56
N LEU A 134 13.63 -16.55 -25.86
CA LEU A 134 12.39 -16.06 -26.44
C LEU A 134 12.30 -16.50 -27.91
N PRO A 135 11.09 -16.78 -28.43
CA PRO A 135 10.94 -17.25 -29.80
C PRO A 135 11.54 -16.27 -30.83
N PRO A 136 12.30 -16.76 -31.84
CA PRO A 136 12.93 -15.91 -32.86
C PRO A 136 11.93 -15.17 -33.76
N GLU A 137 10.71 -15.69 -33.89
CA GLU A 137 9.64 -15.12 -34.71
C GLU A 137 9.01 -13.86 -34.14
N LEU A 138 9.22 -13.57 -32.84
CA LEU A 138 8.68 -12.36 -32.23
C LEU A 138 9.42 -11.11 -32.73
N PRO A 139 8.70 -10.02 -33.05
CA PRO A 139 9.31 -8.78 -33.51
C PRO A 139 10.24 -8.20 -32.44
N ARG A 140 11.46 -7.84 -32.85
CA ARG A 140 12.52 -7.33 -31.98
C ARG A 140 12.77 -5.85 -32.23
N THR A 141 12.88 -5.09 -31.15
CA THR A 141 13.29 -3.68 -31.17
C THR A 141 14.60 -3.54 -30.41
N ASP A 142 15.63 -3.03 -31.07
CA ASP A 142 16.94 -2.82 -30.47
C ASP A 142 16.96 -1.49 -29.70
N ILE A 143 17.35 -1.55 -28.42
CA ILE A 143 17.47 -0.40 -27.52
C ILE A 143 18.93 -0.31 -27.06
N HIS A 144 19.63 0.71 -27.55
CA HIS A 144 21.04 0.92 -27.25
C HIS A 144 21.24 1.74 -25.98
N HIS A 145 22.03 1.20 -25.04
CA HIS A 145 22.46 1.89 -23.84
C HIS A 145 23.95 2.18 -23.97
N GLU A 146 24.27 3.40 -24.36
CA GLU A 146 25.64 3.87 -24.54
C GLU A 146 26.02 4.85 -23.42
N PRO A 147 27.32 4.98 -23.08
CA PRO A 147 27.79 6.00 -22.15
C PRO A 147 27.40 7.41 -22.61
N SER A 148 27.15 8.31 -21.67
CA SER A 148 26.83 9.73 -21.95
C SER A 148 27.94 10.49 -22.66
N SER A 149 29.18 9.99 -22.56
CA SER A 149 30.34 10.50 -23.29
C SER A 149 31.20 9.34 -23.77
N THR A 150 31.63 9.40 -25.02
CA THR A 150 32.65 8.51 -25.59
C THR A 150 34.07 9.05 -25.39
N THR A 151 34.25 10.05 -24.52
CA THR A 151 35.55 10.61 -24.15
C THR A 151 35.90 10.18 -22.74
N CYS A 152 37.07 9.59 -22.56
CA CYS A 152 37.58 9.20 -21.26
C CYS A 152 38.00 10.44 -20.45
N HIS A 153 38.11 10.31 -19.13
CA HIS A 153 38.70 11.34 -18.27
C HIS A 153 40.13 11.74 -18.69
N CYS A 154 40.82 10.85 -19.40
CA CYS A 154 42.14 11.04 -20.00
C CYS A 154 42.16 11.96 -21.23
N GLY A 155 41.00 12.35 -21.78
CA GLY A 155 40.86 13.13 -23.02
C GLY A 155 40.89 12.29 -24.30
N CYS A 156 41.17 11.00 -24.18
CA CYS A 156 41.17 10.02 -25.26
C CYS A 156 39.76 9.56 -25.65
N GLY A 157 39.58 9.19 -26.93
CA GLY A 157 38.34 8.58 -27.42
C GLY A 157 38.22 7.12 -26.97
N LEU A 158 37.07 6.76 -26.43
CA LEU A 158 36.73 5.39 -26.05
C LEU A 158 36.49 4.53 -27.30
N LYS A 159 36.95 3.28 -27.25
CA LYS A 159 36.75 2.30 -28.32
C LYS A 159 35.76 1.23 -27.88
N ARG A 160 34.77 0.93 -28.73
CA ARG A 160 33.82 -0.15 -28.49
C ARG A 160 34.49 -1.51 -28.77
N ILE A 161 34.56 -2.37 -27.76
CA ILE A 161 35.21 -3.69 -27.84
C ILE A 161 34.22 -4.86 -27.83
N GLY A 162 32.95 -4.60 -27.54
CA GLY A 162 31.92 -5.62 -27.49
C GLY A 162 30.60 -5.07 -26.96
N GLU A 163 29.67 -5.96 -26.67
CA GLU A 163 28.37 -5.62 -26.11
C GLU A 163 27.81 -6.75 -25.25
N ASP A 164 26.94 -6.39 -24.31
CA ASP A 164 26.06 -7.34 -23.63
C ASP A 164 24.63 -7.10 -24.10
N VAL A 165 23.96 -8.17 -24.54
CA VAL A 165 22.57 -8.14 -24.98
C VAL A 165 21.67 -8.84 -23.97
N SER A 166 20.59 -8.18 -23.57
CA SER A 166 19.51 -8.82 -22.80
C SER A 166 18.17 -8.61 -23.49
N GLU A 167 17.43 -9.70 -23.70
CA GLU A 167 16.08 -9.67 -24.25
C GLU A 167 15.04 -9.52 -23.14
N LYS A 168 14.02 -8.70 -23.39
CA LYS A 168 12.84 -8.51 -22.55
C LYS A 168 11.59 -8.71 -23.38
N LEU A 169 10.57 -9.32 -22.80
CA LEU A 169 9.30 -9.60 -23.44
C LEU A 169 8.31 -8.48 -23.10
N ASP A 170 7.81 -7.78 -24.11
CA ASP A 170 6.72 -6.82 -24.00
C ASP A 170 5.44 -7.38 -24.62
N TYR A 171 4.32 -6.81 -24.19
CA TYR A 171 3.02 -7.13 -24.74
C TYR A 171 2.18 -5.87 -24.90
N LEU A 172 1.88 -5.59 -26.15
CA LEU A 172 0.76 -4.74 -26.52
C LEU A 172 -0.44 -5.66 -26.74
N PRO A 173 -1.66 -5.31 -26.29
CA PRO A 173 -2.83 -6.17 -26.44
C PRO A 173 -2.95 -6.83 -27.81
N GLY A 174 -2.72 -8.15 -27.85
CA GLY A 174 -2.78 -9.00 -29.05
C GLY A 174 -1.43 -9.32 -29.71
N VAL A 175 -0.34 -8.65 -29.37
CA VAL A 175 0.97 -8.80 -30.02
C VAL A 175 2.11 -8.81 -28.99
N PHE A 176 2.85 -9.92 -28.94
CA PHE A 176 4.12 -9.97 -28.24
C PHE A 176 5.23 -9.31 -29.05
N SER A 177 6.14 -8.62 -28.36
CA SER A 177 7.38 -8.10 -28.95
C SER A 177 8.53 -8.27 -27.97
N VAL A 178 9.75 -8.14 -28.47
CA VAL A 178 10.97 -8.33 -27.70
C VAL A 178 11.81 -7.05 -27.75
N GLU A 179 12.08 -6.48 -26.58
CA GLU A 179 13.05 -5.39 -26.44
C GLU A 179 14.46 -5.99 -26.25
N ARG A 180 15.36 -5.72 -27.19
CA ARG A 180 16.77 -6.11 -27.11
C ARG A 180 17.57 -4.94 -26.55
N HIS A 181 17.87 -5.01 -25.25
CA HIS A 181 18.74 -4.02 -24.62
C HIS A 181 20.20 -4.36 -24.89
N ILE A 182 20.86 -3.52 -25.69
CA ILE A 182 22.25 -3.68 -26.12
C ILE A 182 23.10 -2.67 -25.36
N ARG A 183 24.08 -3.16 -24.59
CA ARG A 183 24.96 -2.31 -23.77
C ARG A 183 26.39 -2.42 -24.27
N GLY A 184 26.88 -1.36 -24.92
CA GLY A 184 28.24 -1.30 -25.46
C GLY A 184 29.31 -1.34 -24.37
N LYS A 185 30.34 -2.15 -24.56
CA LYS A 185 31.56 -2.17 -23.73
C LYS A 185 32.60 -1.26 -24.36
N TRP A 186 32.94 -0.20 -23.65
CA TRP A 186 33.84 0.84 -24.12
C TRP A 186 35.12 0.83 -23.30
N VAL A 187 36.28 0.82 -23.96
CA VAL A 187 37.57 0.81 -23.27
C VAL A 187 38.40 2.01 -23.69
N CYS A 188 39.07 2.59 -22.70
CA CYS A 188 40.20 3.46 -22.92
C CYS A 188 41.47 2.61 -22.98
N GLU A 189 42.16 2.59 -24.12
CA GLU A 189 43.41 1.82 -24.28
C GLU A 189 44.57 2.41 -23.44
N GLN A 190 44.52 3.69 -23.05
CA GLN A 190 45.57 4.34 -22.25
C GLN A 190 45.39 4.17 -20.74
N CYS A 191 44.15 4.20 -20.25
CA CYS A 191 43.83 4.07 -18.82
C CYS A 191 43.36 2.67 -18.44
N GLU A 192 43.30 1.74 -19.41
CA GLU A 192 42.78 0.38 -19.26
C GLU A 192 41.40 0.32 -18.56
N THR A 193 40.61 1.40 -18.72
CA THR A 193 39.34 1.57 -18.01
C THR A 193 38.18 1.12 -18.90
N LEU A 194 37.39 0.17 -18.39
CA LEU A 194 36.14 -0.29 -19.00
C LEU A 194 34.98 0.59 -18.53
N THR A 195 34.28 1.22 -19.47
CA THR A 195 33.05 1.98 -19.27
C THR A 195 31.90 1.26 -19.95
N GLN A 196 30.80 1.05 -19.22
CA GLN A 196 29.58 0.45 -19.76
C GLN A 196 28.39 1.08 -19.06
N ALA A 197 27.29 1.30 -19.78
CA ALA A 197 26.06 1.76 -19.18
C ALA A 197 25.53 0.72 -18.15
N PRO A 198 25.10 1.15 -16.96
CA PRO A 198 24.54 0.24 -15.96
C PRO A 198 23.29 -0.45 -16.51
N VAL A 199 22.96 -1.63 -15.95
CA VAL A 199 21.68 -2.28 -16.26
C VAL A 199 20.56 -1.35 -15.77
N PRO A 200 19.59 -0.96 -16.61
CA PRO A 200 18.42 -0.21 -16.14
C PRO A 200 17.71 -1.00 -15.03
N ALA A 201 17.43 -0.33 -13.91
CA ALA A 201 16.74 -0.95 -12.77
C ALA A 201 15.32 -1.37 -13.17
N GLN A 202 14.85 -2.49 -12.62
CA GLN A 202 13.58 -3.10 -13.00
C GLN A 202 12.81 -3.54 -11.75
N VAL A 203 11.48 -3.64 -11.88
CA VAL A 203 10.61 -4.09 -10.77
C VAL A 203 10.95 -5.50 -10.35
N ILE A 204 11.20 -6.36 -11.34
CA ILE A 204 11.63 -7.74 -11.18
C ILE A 204 13.05 -7.82 -11.74
N ASP A 205 14.04 -7.84 -10.86
CA ASP A 205 15.44 -7.88 -11.27
C ASP A 205 15.74 -9.13 -12.09
N LYS A 206 16.42 -8.92 -13.24
CA LYS A 206 16.74 -9.99 -14.21
C LYS A 206 15.51 -10.71 -14.78
N GLY A 207 14.29 -10.23 -14.52
CA GLY A 207 13.05 -10.80 -15.04
C GLY A 207 12.96 -10.69 -16.57
N ILE A 208 12.21 -11.59 -17.21
CA ILE A 208 11.93 -11.46 -18.64
C ILE A 208 10.93 -10.34 -19.00
N PRO A 209 9.94 -9.94 -18.17
CA PRO A 209 8.89 -9.04 -18.63
C PRO A 209 9.35 -7.57 -18.58
N THR A 210 8.86 -6.77 -19.53
CA THR A 210 8.87 -5.31 -19.43
C THR A 210 7.81 -4.82 -18.43
N ALA A 211 7.89 -3.54 -18.05
CA ALA A 211 6.84 -2.89 -17.27
C ALA A 211 5.47 -2.91 -18.00
N GLY A 212 5.47 -2.87 -19.34
CA GLY A 212 4.26 -2.95 -20.16
C GLY A 212 3.54 -4.29 -20.01
N LEU A 213 4.26 -5.41 -20.14
CA LEU A 213 3.69 -6.74 -19.92
C LEU A 213 3.20 -6.91 -18.47
N LEU A 214 3.97 -6.46 -17.48
CA LEU A 214 3.53 -6.49 -16.08
C LEU A 214 2.24 -5.70 -15.85
N ALA A 215 2.16 -4.47 -16.37
CA ALA A 215 0.96 -3.64 -16.29
C ALA A 215 -0.26 -4.32 -16.92
N GLN A 216 -0.09 -4.94 -18.11
CA GLN A 216 -1.16 -5.70 -18.75
C GLN A 216 -1.68 -6.82 -17.86
N VAL A 217 -0.78 -7.63 -17.28
CA VAL A 217 -1.17 -8.78 -16.44
C VAL A 217 -1.98 -8.31 -15.22
N LEU A 218 -1.54 -7.22 -14.58
CA LEU A 218 -2.23 -6.65 -13.41
C LEU A 218 -3.59 -6.05 -13.79
N VAL A 219 -3.66 -5.23 -14.82
CA VAL A 219 -4.92 -4.60 -15.28
C VAL A 219 -5.92 -5.67 -15.70
N ALA A 220 -5.50 -6.63 -16.54
CA ALA A 220 -6.37 -7.72 -16.95
C ALA A 220 -6.86 -8.55 -15.75
N LYS A 221 -6.00 -8.84 -14.78
CA LYS A 221 -6.38 -9.65 -13.60
C LYS A 221 -7.36 -8.92 -12.70
N PHE A 222 -7.07 -7.67 -12.36
CA PHE A 222 -7.78 -6.96 -11.29
C PHE A 222 -8.87 -6.04 -11.83
N ALA A 223 -8.58 -5.29 -12.88
CA ALA A 223 -9.48 -4.31 -13.47
C ALA A 223 -10.53 -4.95 -14.39
N ASP A 224 -10.14 -6.02 -15.11
CA ASP A 224 -11.00 -6.74 -16.07
C ASP A 224 -11.44 -8.11 -15.55
N HIS A 225 -11.05 -8.45 -14.33
CA HIS A 225 -11.43 -9.68 -13.63
C HIS A 225 -11.07 -10.97 -14.39
N LEU A 226 -9.90 -10.99 -15.05
CA LEU A 226 -9.44 -12.12 -15.86
C LEU A 226 -8.44 -12.99 -15.10
N PRO A 227 -8.81 -14.22 -14.64
CA PRO A 227 -7.90 -15.13 -13.97
C PRO A 227 -6.67 -15.49 -14.80
N LEU A 228 -5.54 -15.84 -14.17
CA LEU A 228 -4.28 -16.02 -14.90
C LEU A 228 -4.33 -17.22 -15.85
N TYR A 229 -5.09 -18.28 -15.54
CA TYR A 229 -5.29 -19.37 -16.49
C TYR A 229 -5.96 -18.96 -17.80
N ARG A 230 -6.84 -17.95 -17.77
CA ARG A 230 -7.42 -17.41 -19.01
C ARG A 230 -6.42 -16.53 -19.74
N GLN A 231 -5.61 -15.77 -19.00
CA GLN A 231 -4.52 -14.98 -19.58
C GLN A 231 -3.48 -15.86 -20.27
N GLU A 232 -3.06 -16.98 -19.65
CA GLU A 232 -2.18 -17.99 -20.25
C GLU A 232 -2.72 -18.44 -21.62
N GLY A 233 -4.01 -18.77 -21.71
CA GLY A 233 -4.66 -19.13 -22.98
C GLY A 233 -4.74 -17.99 -23.99
N ILE A 234 -4.89 -16.73 -23.55
CA ILE A 234 -4.85 -15.54 -24.42
C ILE A 234 -3.45 -15.34 -24.97
N PHE A 235 -2.43 -15.41 -24.13
CA PHE A 235 -1.03 -15.26 -24.52
C PHE A 235 -0.59 -16.38 -25.48
N ALA A 236 -1.03 -17.62 -25.25
CA ALA A 236 -0.79 -18.72 -26.18
C ALA A 236 -1.32 -18.42 -27.60
N ARG A 237 -2.50 -17.79 -27.71
CA ARG A 237 -3.04 -17.35 -29.02
C ARG A 237 -2.26 -16.18 -29.64
N ALA A 238 -1.59 -15.38 -28.82
CA ALA A 238 -0.70 -14.32 -29.28
C ALA A 238 0.72 -14.83 -29.63
N GLY A 239 0.96 -16.15 -29.59
CA GLY A 239 2.20 -16.78 -30.03
C GLY A 239 3.18 -17.18 -28.92
N LEU A 240 2.85 -16.94 -27.64
CA LEU A 240 3.70 -17.37 -26.52
C LEU A 240 2.88 -17.78 -25.30
N ALA A 241 2.91 -19.07 -24.96
CA ALA A 241 2.29 -19.55 -23.73
C ALA A 241 3.17 -19.19 -22.52
N LEU A 242 2.71 -18.23 -21.72
CA LEU A 242 3.35 -17.86 -20.46
C LEU A 242 2.80 -18.73 -19.32
N PRO A 243 3.64 -19.51 -18.62
CA PRO A 243 3.17 -20.38 -17.55
C PRO A 243 2.45 -19.61 -16.44
N ARG A 244 1.33 -20.17 -15.95
CA ARG A 244 0.59 -19.60 -14.80
C ARG A 244 1.44 -19.31 -13.58
N SER A 245 2.42 -20.17 -13.26
CA SER A 245 3.31 -19.97 -12.11
C SER A 245 4.12 -18.68 -12.28
N THR A 246 4.68 -18.46 -13.47
CA THR A 246 5.42 -17.24 -13.81
C THR A 246 4.52 -16.00 -13.74
N LEU A 247 3.29 -16.07 -14.26
CA LEU A 247 2.33 -14.97 -14.11
C LEU A 247 1.98 -14.69 -12.63
N GLY A 248 1.84 -15.75 -11.83
CA GLY A 248 1.61 -15.66 -10.38
C GLY A 248 2.77 -14.96 -9.66
N GLU A 249 4.00 -15.40 -9.93
CA GLU A 249 5.23 -14.80 -9.39
C GLU A 249 5.31 -13.30 -9.71
N TRP A 250 5.04 -12.92 -10.95
CA TRP A 250 5.04 -11.51 -11.36
C TRP A 250 4.01 -10.68 -10.62
N VAL A 251 2.78 -11.20 -10.46
CA VAL A 251 1.74 -10.53 -9.66
C VAL A 251 2.19 -10.39 -8.21
N GLY A 252 2.83 -11.41 -7.65
CA GLY A 252 3.40 -11.42 -6.31
C GLY A 252 4.40 -10.28 -6.09
N VAL A 253 5.45 -10.24 -6.91
CA VAL A 253 6.52 -9.23 -6.81
C VAL A 253 5.97 -7.83 -7.08
N CYS A 254 5.14 -7.64 -8.11
CA CYS A 254 4.55 -6.32 -8.38
C CYS A 254 3.70 -5.81 -7.22
N GLY A 255 2.89 -6.69 -6.61
CA GLY A 255 2.08 -6.33 -5.45
C GLY A 255 2.92 -5.84 -4.26
N LEU A 256 4.01 -6.55 -3.96
CA LEU A 256 4.96 -6.14 -2.93
C LEU A 256 5.60 -4.78 -3.27
N ARG A 257 6.09 -4.62 -4.50
CA ARG A 257 6.77 -3.39 -4.93
C ARG A 257 5.84 -2.18 -4.92
N LEU A 258 4.56 -2.35 -5.23
CA LEU A 258 3.56 -1.27 -5.21
C LEU A 258 3.13 -0.84 -3.80
N GLN A 259 3.42 -1.63 -2.75
CA GLN A 259 2.95 -1.37 -1.39
C GLN A 259 3.36 0.02 -0.84
N PRO A 260 4.62 0.50 -1.01
CA PRO A 260 5.00 1.84 -0.55
C PRO A 260 4.17 2.97 -1.18
N LEU A 261 3.70 2.80 -2.42
CA LEU A 261 2.85 3.77 -3.08
C LEU A 261 1.42 3.75 -2.52
N VAL A 262 0.91 2.58 -2.14
CA VAL A 262 -0.38 2.41 -1.46
C VAL A 262 -0.32 3.01 -0.06
N ASP A 263 0.78 2.81 0.66
CA ASP A 263 1.00 3.40 1.98
C ASP A 263 1.06 4.94 1.90
N ALA A 264 1.72 5.49 0.88
CA ALA A 264 1.71 6.93 0.62
C ALA A 264 0.30 7.44 0.30
N LEU A 265 -0.50 6.71 -0.48
CA LEU A 265 -1.89 7.06 -0.75
C LEU A 265 -2.74 7.03 0.52
N LYS A 266 -2.48 6.08 1.43
CA LYS A 266 -3.12 6.00 2.74
C LYS A 266 -2.86 7.24 3.59
N VAL A 267 -1.65 7.77 3.60
CA VAL A 267 -1.33 9.02 4.30
C VAL A 267 -2.17 10.18 3.74
N GLU A 268 -2.28 10.32 2.42
CA GLU A 268 -3.07 11.39 1.79
C GLU A 268 -4.57 11.29 2.12
N VAL A 269 -5.13 10.07 2.08
CA VAL A 269 -6.54 9.82 2.44
C VAL A 269 -6.79 10.10 3.91
N LEU A 270 -5.93 9.62 4.81
CA LEU A 270 -6.06 9.91 6.25
C LEU A 270 -5.78 11.38 6.60
N GLY A 271 -5.22 12.17 5.68
CA GLY A 271 -5.13 13.62 5.82
C GLY A 271 -6.47 14.35 5.67
N LYS A 272 -7.54 13.67 5.23
CA LYS A 272 -8.84 14.29 4.97
C LYS A 272 -9.74 14.30 6.21
N THR A 273 -10.56 15.34 6.32
CA THR A 273 -11.45 15.54 7.47
C THR A 273 -12.69 14.65 7.43
N VAL A 274 -13.21 14.37 6.24
CA VAL A 274 -14.40 13.54 6.04
C VAL A 274 -14.06 12.36 5.16
N LEU A 275 -14.34 11.15 5.65
CA LEU A 275 -14.13 9.90 4.93
C LEU A 275 -15.41 9.09 4.88
N HIS A 276 -15.60 8.36 3.81
CA HIS A 276 -16.53 7.25 3.75
C HIS A 276 -15.85 5.97 4.18
N ALA A 277 -16.60 5.09 4.84
CA ALA A 277 -16.23 3.69 5.01
C ALA A 277 -17.43 2.78 4.72
N ASP A 278 -17.16 1.68 4.03
CA ASP A 278 -18.12 0.60 3.84
C ASP A 278 -17.37 -0.72 3.64
N GLU A 279 -18.07 -1.83 3.84
CA GLU A 279 -17.46 -3.14 3.81
C GLU A 279 -18.33 -4.16 3.10
N THR A 280 -17.67 -5.09 2.41
CA THR A 280 -18.36 -6.07 1.61
C THR A 280 -17.77 -7.46 1.80
N PRO A 281 -18.61 -8.52 1.89
CA PRO A 281 -18.11 -9.85 2.11
C PRO A 281 -17.38 -10.38 0.87
N VAL A 282 -16.26 -11.06 1.10
CA VAL A 282 -15.48 -11.77 0.10
C VAL A 282 -15.21 -13.19 0.61
N GLN A 283 -15.24 -14.18 -0.28
CA GLN A 283 -14.86 -15.53 0.09
C GLN A 283 -13.33 -15.63 0.13
N MET A 284 -12.79 -16.23 1.18
CA MET A 284 -11.37 -16.56 1.28
C MET A 284 -11.22 -18.06 1.55
N LEU A 285 -10.33 -18.71 0.81
CA LEU A 285 -10.05 -20.12 1.04
C LEU A 285 -9.37 -20.30 2.40
N LYS A 286 -9.73 -21.37 3.11
CA LYS A 286 -8.98 -21.86 4.27
C LYS A 286 -7.99 -22.92 3.75
N PRO A 287 -6.67 -22.62 3.69
CA PRO A 287 -5.69 -23.55 3.14
C PRO A 287 -5.76 -24.91 3.82
N GLY A 288 -5.65 -25.98 3.02
CA GLY A 288 -5.68 -27.38 3.49
C GLY A 288 -7.07 -27.96 3.81
N ALA A 289 -8.12 -27.13 3.91
CA ALA A 289 -9.47 -27.59 4.26
C ALA A 289 -10.44 -27.70 3.07
N GLY A 290 -10.06 -27.22 1.89
CA GLY A 290 -10.92 -27.20 0.69
C GLY A 290 -12.19 -26.34 0.82
N LYS A 291 -12.33 -25.58 1.91
CA LYS A 291 -13.50 -24.76 2.25
C LYS A 291 -13.15 -23.28 2.20
N THR A 292 -14.12 -22.45 1.84
CA THR A 292 -14.01 -21.00 2.00
C THR A 292 -14.65 -20.54 3.30
N HIS A 293 -14.22 -19.38 3.79
CA HIS A 293 -14.86 -18.65 4.86
C HIS A 293 -15.03 -17.18 4.46
N ARG A 294 -15.89 -16.46 5.17
CA ARG A 294 -16.17 -15.05 4.90
C ARG A 294 -15.05 -14.16 5.44
N ALA A 295 -14.27 -13.60 4.52
CA ALA A 295 -13.43 -12.44 4.73
C ALA A 295 -14.20 -11.17 4.32
N TYR A 296 -13.59 -10.01 4.52
CA TYR A 296 -14.20 -8.72 4.21
C TYR A 296 -13.20 -7.80 3.54
N LEU A 297 -13.69 -7.11 2.52
CA LEU A 297 -13.01 -5.98 1.92
C LEU A 297 -13.64 -4.71 2.47
N TRP A 298 -12.84 -3.91 3.15
CA TRP A 298 -13.19 -2.58 3.63
C TRP A 298 -12.75 -1.56 2.58
N ALA A 299 -13.59 -0.58 2.30
CA ALA A 299 -13.28 0.50 1.38
C ALA A 299 -13.31 1.84 2.13
N TYR A 300 -12.31 2.67 1.87
CA TYR A 300 -12.17 4.01 2.43
C TYR A 300 -11.95 5.00 1.29
N THR A 301 -12.68 6.11 1.28
CA THR A 301 -12.55 7.13 0.24
C THR A 301 -12.87 8.52 0.80
N PRO A 302 -12.15 9.57 0.37
CA PRO A 302 -12.62 10.94 0.57
C PRO A 302 -14.00 11.16 -0.04
N THR A 303 -14.65 12.24 0.36
CA THR A 303 -15.99 12.55 -0.18
C THR A 303 -15.91 12.97 -1.63
N SER A 304 -17.04 12.92 -2.33
CA SER A 304 -17.15 13.47 -3.69
C SER A 304 -16.92 14.99 -3.76
N PHE A 305 -16.88 15.68 -2.61
CA PHE A 305 -16.58 17.11 -2.53
C PHE A 305 -15.08 17.41 -2.40
N ASP A 306 -14.27 16.43 -2.00
CA ASP A 306 -12.82 16.60 -1.90
C ASP A 306 -12.16 16.61 -3.30
N SER A 307 -11.06 17.35 -3.43
CA SER A 307 -10.22 17.35 -4.63
C SER A 307 -9.43 16.05 -4.80
N LEU A 308 -9.11 15.35 -3.71
CA LEU A 308 -8.44 14.07 -3.73
C LEU A 308 -9.41 12.97 -4.20
N ARG A 309 -9.26 12.56 -5.46
CA ARG A 309 -9.98 11.42 -6.02
C ARG A 309 -9.20 10.14 -5.75
N ALA A 310 -9.55 9.42 -4.69
CA ALA A 310 -8.88 8.19 -4.30
C ALA A 310 -9.82 7.20 -3.60
N VAL A 311 -9.50 5.91 -3.71
CA VAL A 311 -10.10 4.85 -2.90
C VAL A 311 -9.01 3.89 -2.44
N LEU A 312 -9.10 3.51 -1.17
CA LEU A 312 -8.27 2.48 -0.56
C LEU A 312 -9.13 1.31 -0.17
N TYR A 313 -8.65 0.11 -0.46
CA TYR A 313 -9.22 -1.12 0.00
C TYR A 313 -8.30 -1.76 1.04
N ASP A 314 -8.91 -2.28 2.11
CA ASP A 314 -8.23 -3.06 3.13
C ASP A 314 -8.90 -4.44 3.23
N PHE A 315 -8.12 -5.50 3.12
CA PHE A 315 -8.63 -6.86 3.13
C PHE A 315 -8.38 -7.51 4.49
N ALA A 316 -9.47 -7.90 5.13
CA ALA A 316 -9.46 -8.40 6.50
C ALA A 316 -10.09 -9.81 6.62
N PRO A 317 -9.59 -10.65 7.54
CA PRO A 317 -10.11 -12.00 7.74
C PRO A 317 -11.52 -12.05 8.35
N SER A 318 -12.04 -10.93 8.86
CA SER A 318 -13.38 -10.87 9.47
C SER A 318 -14.01 -9.47 9.32
N ARG A 319 -15.29 -9.33 9.69
CA ARG A 319 -16.00 -8.04 9.72
C ARG A 319 -15.76 -7.27 11.04
N ALA A 320 -14.83 -7.72 11.87
CA ALA A 320 -14.63 -7.10 13.17
C ALA A 320 -14.27 -5.61 13.02
N GLY A 321 -14.92 -4.75 13.79
CA GLY A 321 -14.65 -3.31 13.76
C GLY A 321 -13.22 -2.94 14.16
N GLU A 322 -12.45 -3.88 14.72
CA GLU A 322 -11.03 -3.73 14.98
C GLU A 322 -10.24 -3.44 13.71
N HIS A 323 -10.56 -4.07 12.58
CA HIS A 323 -9.86 -3.83 11.31
C HIS A 323 -9.99 -2.37 10.88
N CYS A 324 -11.19 -1.81 10.97
CA CYS A 324 -11.42 -0.39 10.70
C CYS A 324 -10.64 0.53 11.65
N ARG A 325 -10.57 0.20 12.94
CA ARG A 325 -9.78 0.97 13.90
C ARG A 325 -8.27 0.86 13.65
N THR A 326 -7.78 -0.32 13.29
CA THR A 326 -6.38 -0.54 12.91
C THR A 326 -6.02 0.20 11.63
N PHE A 327 -6.94 0.28 10.67
CA PHE A 327 -6.74 1.07 9.46
C PHE A 327 -6.68 2.56 9.74
N LEU A 328 -7.66 3.11 10.49
CA LEU A 328 -7.80 4.53 10.79
C LEU A 328 -6.82 5.03 11.87
N GLN A 329 -6.31 4.15 12.72
CA GLN A 329 -5.32 4.46 13.77
C GLN A 329 -5.72 5.67 14.65
N ALA A 330 -4.95 6.75 14.60
CA ALA A 330 -5.14 7.97 15.37
C ALA A 330 -6.06 9.00 14.67
N TRP A 331 -6.62 8.69 13.50
CA TRP A 331 -7.52 9.60 12.79
C TRP A 331 -8.83 9.82 13.56
N ARG A 332 -9.26 11.08 13.68
CA ARG A 332 -10.44 11.51 14.47
C ARG A 332 -11.36 12.46 13.69
N GLY A 333 -11.48 12.26 12.38
CA GLY A 333 -12.37 13.04 11.54
C GLY A 333 -13.83 12.58 11.59
N LYS A 334 -14.57 12.86 10.53
CA LYS A 334 -15.99 12.54 10.37
C LYS A 334 -16.15 11.35 9.42
N LEU A 335 -16.74 10.26 9.90
CA LEU A 335 -16.86 9.01 9.13
C LEU A 335 -18.30 8.78 8.70
N VAL A 336 -18.52 8.75 7.38
CA VAL A 336 -19.80 8.42 6.76
C VAL A 336 -19.91 6.91 6.64
N THR A 337 -20.90 6.33 7.32
CA THR A 337 -21.13 4.87 7.34
C THR A 337 -22.61 4.53 7.35
N ASP A 338 -22.92 3.25 7.15
CA ASP A 338 -24.21 2.69 7.53
C ASP A 338 -24.34 2.59 9.08
N ASP A 339 -25.29 1.81 9.60
CA ASP A 339 -25.45 1.58 11.05
C ASP A 339 -24.75 0.30 11.54
N TYR A 340 -23.67 -0.12 10.87
CA TYR A 340 -22.98 -1.33 11.31
C TYR A 340 -22.31 -1.12 12.68
N ALA A 341 -22.60 -2.04 13.61
CA ALA A 341 -22.10 -1.99 14.98
C ALA A 341 -20.56 -1.98 15.08
N GLY A 342 -19.85 -2.48 14.04
CA GLY A 342 -18.38 -2.48 14.00
C GLY A 342 -17.76 -1.08 14.10
N TYR A 343 -18.47 -0.04 13.66
CA TYR A 343 -17.96 1.34 13.70
C TYR A 343 -18.11 2.02 15.07
N LYS A 344 -19.04 1.54 15.92
CA LYS A 344 -19.42 2.24 17.16
C LYS A 344 -18.27 2.43 18.15
N ALA A 345 -17.35 1.46 18.24
CA ALA A 345 -16.15 1.59 19.06
C ALA A 345 -15.19 2.69 18.56
N GLY A 346 -15.15 2.94 17.24
CA GLY A 346 -14.41 4.07 16.68
C GLY A 346 -15.05 5.41 17.04
N PHE A 347 -16.38 5.48 17.05
CA PHE A 347 -17.10 6.69 17.45
C PHE A 347 -16.88 7.03 18.93
N ALA A 348 -16.93 6.02 19.81
CA ALA A 348 -16.59 6.19 21.22
C ALA A 348 -15.14 6.64 21.45
N ALA A 349 -14.22 6.35 20.51
CA ALA A 349 -12.83 6.77 20.56
C ALA A 349 -12.57 8.18 19.97
N GLY A 350 -13.61 8.90 19.56
CA GLY A 350 -13.53 10.30 19.11
C GLY A 350 -13.76 10.54 17.62
N ILE A 351 -14.11 9.50 16.83
CA ILE A 351 -14.56 9.70 15.43
C ILE A 351 -16.00 10.22 15.42
N THR A 352 -16.27 11.24 14.61
CA THR A 352 -17.63 11.78 14.48
C THR A 352 -18.44 10.95 13.49
N GLU A 353 -19.50 10.28 13.95
CA GLU A 353 -20.42 9.54 13.08
C GLU A 353 -21.20 10.48 12.14
N LEU A 354 -21.23 10.16 10.84
CA LEU A 354 -22.15 10.71 9.85
C LEU A 354 -23.04 9.57 9.32
N GLY A 355 -24.35 9.71 9.48
CA GLY A 355 -25.31 8.67 9.14
C GLY A 355 -25.69 8.71 7.65
N CYS A 356 -25.87 7.54 7.05
CA CYS A 356 -26.29 7.40 5.67
C CYS A 356 -27.82 7.51 5.47
N MET A 357 -28.31 8.62 4.90
CA MET A 357 -29.74 8.79 4.59
C MET A 357 -30.24 7.82 3.51
N ALA A 358 -29.38 7.34 2.61
CA ALA A 358 -29.77 6.34 1.61
C ALA A 358 -30.22 5.02 2.27
N HIS A 359 -29.55 4.60 3.35
CA HIS A 359 -29.93 3.42 4.12
C HIS A 359 -31.24 3.62 4.89
N ALA A 360 -31.47 4.82 5.46
CA ALA A 360 -32.75 5.17 6.09
C ALA A 360 -33.90 5.12 5.06
N ARG A 361 -33.71 5.77 3.90
CA ARG A 361 -34.64 5.77 2.78
C ARG A 361 -34.94 4.37 2.26
N ARG A 362 -33.92 3.50 2.13
CA ARG A 362 -34.05 2.13 1.62
C ARG A 362 -35.04 1.31 2.44
N LYS A 363 -35.11 1.49 3.76
CA LYS A 363 -36.09 0.80 4.62
C LYS A 363 -37.54 1.13 4.23
N PHE A 364 -37.84 2.38 3.89
CA PHE A 364 -39.17 2.78 3.42
C PHE A 364 -39.41 2.32 1.99
N HIS A 365 -38.40 2.40 1.12
CA HIS A 365 -38.49 1.90 -0.25
C HIS A 365 -38.87 0.42 -0.29
N ASP A 366 -38.19 -0.42 0.50
CA ASP A 366 -38.46 -1.86 0.52
C ASP A 366 -39.88 -2.18 1.00
N LEU A 367 -40.40 -1.42 1.98
CA LEU A 367 -41.79 -1.54 2.46
C LEU A 367 -42.82 -1.11 1.41
N HIS A 368 -42.52 -0.05 0.65
CA HIS A 368 -43.39 0.41 -0.42
C HIS A 368 -43.38 -0.58 -1.59
N ALA A 369 -42.20 -1.06 -1.99
CA ALA A 369 -42.04 -2.04 -3.06
C ALA A 369 -42.73 -3.37 -2.75
N SER A 370 -42.67 -3.84 -1.49
CA SER A 370 -43.30 -5.11 -1.10
C SER A 370 -44.82 -5.00 -0.97
N ASN A 371 -45.31 -3.94 -0.31
CA ASN A 371 -46.70 -3.91 0.19
C ASN A 371 -47.48 -2.64 -0.20
N GLN A 372 -46.95 -1.78 -1.08
CA GLN A 372 -47.57 -0.52 -1.50
C GLN A 372 -47.97 0.38 -0.31
N SER A 373 -47.18 0.33 0.77
CA SER A 373 -47.43 1.09 2.00
C SER A 373 -47.52 2.59 1.71
N GLN A 374 -48.65 3.21 2.06
CA GLN A 374 -48.86 4.65 1.89
C GLN A 374 -48.00 5.46 2.86
N ILE A 375 -47.84 4.98 4.10
CA ILE A 375 -46.92 5.58 5.08
C ILE A 375 -45.50 5.61 4.50
N ALA A 376 -45.06 4.52 3.86
CA ALA A 376 -43.74 4.50 3.24
C ALA A 376 -43.64 5.46 2.05
N LYS A 377 -44.69 5.63 1.25
CA LYS A 377 -44.74 6.58 0.15
C LYS A 377 -44.56 8.03 0.63
N GLU A 378 -45.29 8.44 1.66
CA GLU A 378 -45.17 9.78 2.27
C GLU A 378 -43.73 10.05 2.76
N ALA A 379 -43.11 9.09 3.44
CA ALA A 379 -41.69 9.19 3.82
C ALA A 379 -40.77 9.38 2.61
N LEU A 380 -40.98 8.59 1.54
CA LEU A 380 -40.17 8.66 0.33
C LEU A 380 -40.28 10.00 -0.40
N GLU A 381 -41.42 10.66 -0.34
CA GLU A 381 -41.60 12.03 -0.88
C GLU A 381 -40.73 13.04 -0.13
N LEU A 382 -40.70 12.97 1.20
CA LEU A 382 -39.84 13.84 2.03
C LEU A 382 -38.34 13.56 1.81
N PHE A 383 -37.94 12.28 1.75
CA PHE A 383 -36.57 11.93 1.34
C PHE A 383 -36.26 12.45 -0.06
N GLY A 384 -37.19 12.33 -1.00
CA GLY A 384 -37.06 12.83 -2.37
C GLY A 384 -36.80 14.34 -2.41
N ALA A 385 -37.49 15.11 -1.57
CA ALA A 385 -37.28 16.55 -1.44
C ALA A 385 -35.88 16.88 -0.89
N LEU A 386 -35.39 16.16 0.11
CA LEU A 386 -34.01 16.32 0.64
C LEU A 386 -32.97 16.05 -0.46
N TYR A 387 -33.10 14.95 -1.19
CA TYR A 387 -32.23 14.64 -2.31
C TYR A 387 -32.38 15.63 -3.48
N GLY A 388 -33.53 16.31 -3.60
CA GLY A 388 -33.71 17.44 -4.51
C GLY A 388 -32.79 18.59 -4.15
N VAL A 389 -32.75 18.98 -2.87
CA VAL A 389 -31.82 20.02 -2.40
C VAL A 389 -30.37 19.62 -2.66
N GLU A 390 -30.00 18.37 -2.35
CA GLU A 390 -28.62 17.89 -2.54
C GLU A 390 -28.16 17.90 -4.00
N ARG A 391 -29.07 17.66 -4.96
CA ARG A 391 -28.77 17.80 -6.39
C ARG A 391 -28.49 19.25 -6.77
N ASP A 392 -29.24 20.21 -6.22
CA ASP A 392 -29.06 21.63 -6.54
C ASP A 392 -27.75 22.21 -5.99
N VAL A 393 -27.19 21.61 -4.93
CA VAL A 393 -26.00 22.11 -4.23
C VAL A 393 -24.73 21.29 -4.46
N ALA A 394 -24.79 20.29 -5.36
CA ALA A 394 -23.71 19.33 -5.56
C ALA A 394 -22.37 20.01 -5.89
N ASP A 395 -22.40 20.97 -6.83
CA ASP A 395 -21.22 21.66 -7.37
C ASP A 395 -20.90 22.99 -6.66
N LEU A 396 -21.60 23.30 -5.56
CA LEU A 396 -21.39 24.55 -4.84
C LEU A 396 -20.25 24.44 -3.81
N PRO A 397 -19.57 25.54 -3.46
CA PRO A 397 -18.61 25.57 -2.35
C PRO A 397 -19.26 25.15 -1.01
N ALA A 398 -18.45 24.63 -0.10
CA ALA A 398 -18.92 24.08 1.19
C ALA A 398 -19.80 25.05 2.00
N ASP A 399 -19.41 26.33 2.08
CA ASP A 399 -20.17 27.34 2.83
C ASP A 399 -21.54 27.62 2.22
N GLU A 400 -21.61 27.70 0.89
CA GLU A 400 -22.85 27.93 0.16
C GLU A 400 -23.78 26.71 0.26
N ARG A 401 -23.21 25.51 0.11
CA ARG A 401 -23.91 24.24 0.33
C ARG A 401 -24.52 24.19 1.73
N ARG A 402 -23.75 24.54 2.75
CA ARG A 402 -24.22 24.59 4.14
C ARG A 402 -25.34 25.62 4.32
N ARG A 403 -25.21 26.83 3.77
CA ARG A 403 -26.25 27.87 3.83
C ARG A 403 -27.57 27.38 3.24
N ILE A 404 -27.54 26.86 2.01
CA ILE A 404 -28.73 26.37 1.33
C ILE A 404 -29.35 25.17 2.07
N ARG A 405 -28.53 24.28 2.65
CA ARG A 405 -29.02 23.19 3.52
C ARG A 405 -29.76 23.73 4.74
N GLN A 406 -29.28 24.78 5.39
CA GLN A 406 -29.97 25.41 6.51
C GLN A 406 -31.30 26.05 6.08
N ASP A 407 -31.35 26.70 4.92
CA ASP A 407 -32.54 27.41 4.46
C ASP A 407 -33.62 26.46 3.92
N ARG A 408 -33.22 25.39 3.21
CA ARG A 408 -34.14 24.51 2.47
C ARG A 408 -34.24 23.10 3.04
N ALA A 409 -33.11 22.44 3.31
CA ALA A 409 -33.12 21.03 3.73
C ALA A 409 -33.49 20.86 5.21
N LYS A 410 -33.13 21.81 6.08
CA LYS A 410 -33.45 21.75 7.51
C LYS A 410 -34.96 21.79 7.80
N PRO A 411 -35.78 22.70 7.20
CA PRO A 411 -37.23 22.66 7.39
C PRO A 411 -37.89 21.35 6.93
N ILE A 412 -37.42 20.77 5.83
CA ILE A 412 -37.87 19.46 5.33
C ILE A 412 -37.51 18.36 6.33
N THR A 413 -36.28 18.39 6.84
CA THR A 413 -35.78 17.44 7.84
C THR A 413 -36.60 17.51 9.13
N GLU A 414 -36.88 18.71 9.65
CA GLU A 414 -37.71 18.91 10.85
C GLU A 414 -39.16 18.41 10.65
N THR A 415 -39.70 18.57 9.44
CA THR A 415 -41.00 18.01 9.05
C THR A 415 -40.97 16.49 9.05
N LEU A 416 -39.95 15.89 8.45
CA LEU A 416 -39.73 14.44 8.46
C LEU A 416 -39.60 13.90 9.89
N HIS A 417 -38.88 14.60 10.78
CA HIS A 417 -38.72 14.17 12.17
C HIS A 417 -40.06 14.10 12.91
N ARG A 418 -40.84 15.21 12.85
CA ARG A 418 -42.16 15.29 13.49
C ARG A 418 -43.11 14.23 12.93
N TRP A 419 -43.09 14.04 11.61
CA TRP A 419 -43.87 13.01 10.95
C TRP A 419 -43.49 11.60 11.43
N LEU A 420 -42.19 11.28 11.52
CA LEU A 420 -41.72 9.98 12.02
C LEU A 420 -42.19 9.70 13.45
N ILE A 421 -42.07 10.69 14.34
CA ILE A 421 -42.53 10.58 15.74
C ILE A 421 -44.04 10.33 15.79
N ALA A 422 -44.82 11.11 15.03
CA ALA A 422 -46.28 10.98 15.01
C ALA A 422 -46.74 9.63 14.43
N GLN A 423 -46.11 9.15 13.34
CA GLN A 423 -46.42 7.85 12.78
C GLN A 423 -46.02 6.71 13.72
N ARG A 424 -44.91 6.84 14.46
CA ARG A 424 -44.46 5.80 15.38
C ARG A 424 -45.48 5.49 16.47
N GLN A 425 -46.22 6.49 16.94
CA GLN A 425 -47.28 6.34 17.94
C GLN A 425 -48.51 5.56 17.42
N ARG A 426 -48.70 5.52 16.10
CA ARG A 426 -49.86 4.91 15.43
C ARG A 426 -49.57 3.53 14.87
N VAL A 427 -48.29 3.20 14.69
CA VAL A 427 -47.83 1.96 14.07
C VAL A 427 -47.58 0.89 15.15
N PRO A 428 -48.13 -0.32 15.00
CA PRO A 428 -47.89 -1.42 15.95
C PRO A 428 -46.41 -1.80 16.07
N ASP A 429 -45.99 -2.12 17.29
CA ASP A 429 -44.66 -2.63 17.59
C ASP A 429 -44.34 -3.91 16.81
N GLY A 430 -43.07 -4.11 16.47
CA GLY A 430 -42.59 -5.27 15.71
C GLY A 430 -42.91 -5.24 14.21
N SER A 431 -43.77 -4.34 13.73
CA SER A 431 -44.06 -4.20 12.30
C SER A 431 -42.84 -3.76 11.48
N GLY A 432 -42.85 -4.06 10.18
CA GLY A 432 -41.83 -3.56 9.25
C GLY A 432 -41.73 -2.03 9.24
N THR A 433 -42.89 -1.35 9.27
CA THR A 433 -42.99 0.11 9.35
C THR A 433 -42.40 0.65 10.66
N ALA A 434 -42.70 0.05 11.82
CA ALA A 434 -42.09 0.46 13.09
C ALA A 434 -40.57 0.36 13.03
N ARG A 435 -40.04 -0.75 12.49
CA ARG A 435 -38.58 -0.94 12.34
C ARG A 435 -37.93 0.11 11.42
N ALA A 436 -38.59 0.50 10.33
CA ALA A 436 -38.08 1.55 9.43
C ALA A 436 -38.06 2.93 10.10
N ILE A 437 -39.11 3.26 10.85
CA ILE A 437 -39.19 4.51 11.62
C ILE A 437 -38.15 4.53 12.74
N ASP A 438 -38.08 3.45 13.54
CA ASP A 438 -37.14 3.33 14.66
C ASP A 438 -35.68 3.42 14.21
N TYR A 439 -35.35 2.89 13.02
CA TYR A 439 -34.01 3.05 12.43
C TYR A 439 -33.64 4.52 12.27
N SER A 440 -34.55 5.31 11.71
CA SER A 440 -34.31 6.74 11.45
C SER A 440 -34.27 7.55 12.74
N LEU A 441 -35.22 7.32 13.67
CA LEU A 441 -35.29 8.04 14.94
C LEU A 441 -34.09 7.77 15.85
N LYS A 442 -33.62 6.51 15.96
CA LYS A 442 -32.46 6.16 16.80
C LYS A 442 -31.16 6.81 16.34
N ARG A 443 -31.06 7.16 15.06
CA ARG A 443 -29.85 7.73 14.43
C ARG A 443 -30.04 9.17 13.98
N TRP A 444 -31.10 9.84 14.45
CA TRP A 444 -31.50 11.13 13.90
C TRP A 444 -30.39 12.17 13.93
N GLU A 445 -29.63 12.24 15.02
CA GLU A 445 -28.48 13.13 15.12
C GLU A 445 -27.43 12.84 14.04
N ALA A 446 -26.98 11.58 13.93
CA ALA A 446 -26.00 11.18 12.91
C ALA A 446 -26.50 11.45 11.48
N LEU A 447 -27.78 11.16 11.20
CA LEU A 447 -28.41 11.36 9.89
C LEU A 447 -28.53 12.84 9.51
N THR A 448 -28.55 13.77 10.48
CA THR A 448 -28.79 15.20 10.22
C THR A 448 -27.55 16.08 10.36
N ARG A 449 -26.42 15.54 10.84
CA ARG A 449 -25.15 16.27 10.96
C ARG A 449 -24.68 16.90 9.65
N TYR A 450 -24.95 16.29 8.49
CA TYR A 450 -24.57 16.82 7.17
C TYR A 450 -25.17 18.20 6.86
N LEU A 451 -26.30 18.55 7.49
CA LEU A 451 -26.93 19.86 7.31
C LEU A 451 -26.02 21.02 7.79
N ASN A 452 -25.17 20.74 8.77
CA ASN A 452 -24.33 21.74 9.42
C ASN A 452 -22.91 21.81 8.83
N ASP A 453 -22.57 20.92 7.90
CA ASP A 453 -21.23 20.77 7.35
C ASP A 453 -21.29 20.63 5.84
N GLY A 454 -20.74 21.61 5.12
CA GLY A 454 -20.71 21.59 3.66
C GLY A 454 -19.91 20.41 3.10
N ASP A 455 -18.88 19.93 3.78
CA ASP A 455 -18.02 18.84 3.28
C ASP A 455 -18.60 17.45 3.59
N ALA A 456 -19.65 17.38 4.40
CA ALA A 456 -20.35 16.16 4.71
C ALA A 456 -21.38 15.81 3.62
N PRO A 457 -21.32 14.62 3.03
CA PRO A 457 -22.34 14.12 2.12
C PRO A 457 -23.55 13.59 2.90
N ILE A 458 -24.72 13.61 2.23
CA ILE A 458 -25.98 13.11 2.80
C ILE A 458 -25.99 11.58 2.98
N ASP A 459 -25.19 10.84 2.22
CA ASP A 459 -25.18 9.38 2.22
C ASP A 459 -23.82 8.76 1.87
N ASN A 460 -23.76 7.43 1.94
CA ASN A 460 -22.57 6.62 1.71
C ASN A 460 -22.52 5.99 0.30
N ASN A 461 -23.38 6.40 -0.63
CA ASN A 461 -23.45 5.77 -1.96
C ASN A 461 -22.13 5.94 -2.74
N TRP A 462 -21.37 7.00 -2.45
CA TRP A 462 -20.08 7.25 -3.08
C TRP A 462 -19.10 6.08 -2.90
N VAL A 463 -18.92 5.57 -1.68
CA VAL A 463 -18.06 4.41 -1.41
C VAL A 463 -18.69 3.10 -1.87
N GLU A 464 -20.02 2.95 -1.77
CA GLU A 464 -20.73 1.78 -2.31
C GLU A 464 -20.44 1.62 -3.82
N ASN A 465 -20.39 2.73 -4.56
CA ASN A 465 -20.01 2.73 -5.98
C ASN A 465 -18.56 2.28 -6.20
N GLN A 466 -17.64 2.64 -5.31
CA GLN A 466 -16.24 2.17 -5.39
C GLN A 466 -16.09 0.69 -5.01
N ILE A 467 -17.06 0.11 -4.32
CA ILE A 467 -17.08 -1.34 -4.04
C ILE A 467 -17.61 -2.14 -5.24
N ARG A 468 -18.44 -1.56 -6.11
CA ARG A 468 -19.07 -2.27 -7.24
C ARG A 468 -18.10 -3.03 -8.16
N PRO A 469 -16.92 -2.49 -8.53
CA PRO A 469 -15.93 -3.24 -9.32
C PRO A 469 -15.56 -4.58 -8.68
N TRP A 470 -15.44 -4.64 -7.35
CA TRP A 470 -15.19 -5.90 -6.65
C TRP A 470 -16.36 -6.87 -6.74
N ALA A 471 -17.59 -6.36 -6.62
CA ALA A 471 -18.79 -7.18 -6.71
C ALA A 471 -18.94 -7.82 -8.09
N ILE A 472 -18.64 -7.09 -9.16
CA ILE A 472 -18.69 -7.58 -10.55
C ILE A 472 -17.69 -8.72 -10.75
N GLY A 473 -16.48 -8.61 -10.18
CA GLY A 473 -15.44 -9.63 -10.33
C GLY A 473 -15.67 -10.95 -9.58
N ARG A 474 -16.58 -10.99 -8.58
CA ARG A 474 -16.73 -12.15 -7.67
C ARG A 474 -16.98 -13.48 -8.37
N SER A 475 -17.73 -13.47 -9.47
CA SER A 475 -18.01 -14.66 -10.26
C SER A 475 -16.80 -15.18 -11.03
N ASN A 476 -15.79 -14.33 -11.25
CA ASN A 476 -14.59 -14.67 -12.03
C ASN A 476 -13.45 -15.24 -11.18
N TRP A 477 -13.18 -14.67 -10.00
CA TRP A 477 -12.09 -15.12 -9.13
C TRP A 477 -12.54 -16.02 -7.98
N LEU A 478 -13.85 -16.17 -7.72
CA LEU A 478 -14.50 -17.08 -6.75
C LEU A 478 -14.13 -16.90 -5.26
N PHE A 479 -12.85 -16.75 -4.93
CA PHE A 479 -12.30 -16.48 -3.60
C PHE A 479 -10.91 -15.83 -3.65
N ALA A 480 -10.48 -15.22 -2.55
CA ALA A 480 -9.07 -14.96 -2.28
C ALA A 480 -8.39 -16.27 -1.80
N GLY A 481 -7.25 -16.65 -2.39
CA GLY A 481 -6.58 -17.91 -2.04
C GLY A 481 -5.90 -17.92 -0.67
N SER A 482 -5.58 -16.75 -0.14
CA SER A 482 -4.92 -16.53 1.16
C SER A 482 -5.19 -15.10 1.67
N LEU A 483 -4.82 -14.82 2.92
CA LEU A 483 -4.89 -13.45 3.46
C LEU A 483 -3.96 -12.49 2.70
N ARG A 484 -2.71 -12.89 2.46
CA ARG A 484 -1.72 -12.11 1.71
C ARG A 484 -2.17 -11.85 0.27
N GLY A 485 -2.76 -12.85 -0.37
CA GLY A 485 -3.35 -12.71 -1.70
C GLY A 485 -4.49 -11.69 -1.74
N GLY A 486 -5.37 -11.70 -0.73
CA GLY A 486 -6.46 -10.71 -0.59
C GLY A 486 -5.94 -9.29 -0.34
N GLN A 487 -4.94 -9.14 0.54
CA GLN A 487 -4.30 -7.85 0.83
C GLN A 487 -3.58 -7.27 -0.39
N ARG A 488 -2.84 -8.11 -1.12
CA ARG A 488 -2.21 -7.72 -2.40
C ARG A 488 -3.24 -7.29 -3.44
N ALA A 489 -4.34 -8.03 -3.57
CA ALA A 489 -5.42 -7.64 -4.48
C ALA A 489 -6.03 -6.28 -4.09
N ALA A 490 -6.22 -6.03 -2.78
CA ALA A 490 -6.70 -4.77 -2.25
C ALA A 490 -5.74 -3.60 -2.54
N ALA A 491 -4.44 -3.79 -2.32
CA ALA A 491 -3.39 -2.83 -2.63
C ALA A 491 -3.40 -2.43 -4.12
N ILE A 492 -3.35 -3.41 -5.02
CA ILE A 492 -3.31 -3.17 -6.48
C ILE A 492 -4.61 -2.50 -6.95
N MET A 493 -5.76 -2.98 -6.50
CA MET A 493 -7.06 -2.38 -6.84
C MET A 493 -7.21 -0.96 -6.33
N SER A 494 -6.62 -0.62 -5.18
CA SER A 494 -6.64 0.76 -4.67
C SER A 494 -5.99 1.72 -5.66
N LEU A 495 -4.85 1.35 -6.24
CA LEU A 495 -4.15 2.14 -7.26
C LEU A 495 -4.94 2.19 -8.57
N ILE A 496 -5.44 1.05 -9.06
CA ILE A 496 -6.21 0.96 -10.31
C ILE A 496 -7.48 1.81 -10.24
N GLN A 497 -8.27 1.68 -9.18
CA GLN A 497 -9.53 2.40 -9.06
C GLN A 497 -9.29 3.88 -8.79
N SER A 498 -8.26 4.23 -8.02
CA SER A 498 -7.87 5.63 -7.87
C SER A 498 -7.39 6.25 -9.19
N ALA A 499 -6.66 5.52 -10.04
CA ALA A 499 -6.30 6.00 -11.38
C ALA A 499 -7.55 6.25 -12.25
N ARG A 500 -8.51 5.33 -12.26
CA ARG A 500 -9.80 5.50 -12.96
C ARG A 500 -10.57 6.72 -12.45
N LEU A 501 -10.59 6.94 -11.13
CA LEU A 501 -11.25 8.10 -10.51
C LEU A 501 -10.63 9.44 -10.94
N ASN A 502 -9.36 9.46 -11.33
CA ASN A 502 -8.67 10.64 -11.89
C ASN A 502 -8.74 10.70 -13.42
N GLY A 503 -9.50 9.81 -14.07
CA GLY A 503 -9.65 9.78 -15.52
C GLY A 503 -8.46 9.20 -16.28
N HIS A 504 -7.53 8.53 -15.58
CA HIS A 504 -6.37 7.90 -16.21
C HIS A 504 -6.70 6.52 -16.76
N ASP A 505 -6.04 6.14 -17.86
CA ASP A 505 -5.97 4.75 -18.29
C ASP A 505 -5.12 3.95 -17.27
N PRO A 506 -5.67 2.91 -16.63
CA PRO A 506 -4.93 2.09 -15.66
C PRO A 506 -3.69 1.41 -16.23
N TYR A 507 -3.71 1.04 -17.52
CA TYR A 507 -2.55 0.43 -18.16
C TYR A 507 -1.41 1.44 -18.29
N ALA A 508 -1.68 2.61 -18.88
CA ALA A 508 -0.69 3.68 -18.99
C ALA A 508 -0.10 4.08 -17.63
N TYR A 509 -0.95 4.25 -16.62
CA TYR A 509 -0.54 4.59 -15.26
C TYR A 509 0.36 3.51 -14.65
N LEU A 510 -0.08 2.24 -14.63
CA LEU A 510 0.73 1.17 -14.02
C LEU A 510 2.02 0.90 -14.80
N LYS A 511 2.01 1.03 -16.13
CA LYS A 511 3.23 0.89 -16.95
C LYS A 511 4.27 1.95 -16.54
N ASP A 512 3.88 3.22 -16.45
CA ASP A 512 4.79 4.30 -16.05
C ASP A 512 5.28 4.14 -14.60
N VAL A 513 4.36 3.83 -13.67
CA VAL A 513 4.71 3.58 -12.27
C VAL A 513 5.73 2.44 -12.16
N LEU A 514 5.47 1.29 -12.79
CA LEU A 514 6.38 0.15 -12.74
C LEU A 514 7.72 0.45 -13.42
N THR A 515 7.76 1.30 -14.45
CA THR A 515 9.03 1.75 -15.05
C THR A 515 9.85 2.62 -14.08
N ARG A 516 9.21 3.56 -13.38
CA ARG A 516 9.90 4.58 -12.56
C ARG A 516 10.25 4.10 -11.16
N LEU A 517 9.39 3.28 -10.58
CA LEU A 517 9.44 2.84 -9.18
C LEU A 517 10.80 2.27 -8.74
N PRO A 518 11.52 1.44 -9.52
CA PRO A 518 12.84 0.91 -9.12
C PRO A 518 13.91 1.99 -8.88
N THR A 519 13.73 3.17 -9.46
CA THR A 519 14.66 4.31 -9.32
C THR A 519 14.06 5.50 -8.55
N GLN A 520 12.77 5.41 -8.18
CA GLN A 520 12.08 6.48 -7.49
C GLN A 520 12.61 6.59 -6.05
N LYS A 521 13.04 7.79 -5.66
CA LYS A 521 13.47 8.04 -4.28
C LYS A 521 12.26 8.00 -3.34
N ASN A 522 12.44 7.45 -2.14
CA ASN A 522 11.35 7.31 -1.16
C ASN A 522 10.59 8.62 -0.88
N HIS A 523 11.30 9.75 -0.77
CA HIS A 523 10.67 11.05 -0.53
C HIS A 523 9.87 11.61 -1.72
N GLN A 524 10.04 11.01 -2.90
CA GLN A 524 9.35 11.38 -4.15
C GLN A 524 8.26 10.39 -4.54
N ILE A 525 8.00 9.33 -3.75
CA ILE A 525 6.96 8.33 -4.07
C ILE A 525 5.60 8.98 -4.31
N ALA A 526 5.29 10.06 -3.59
CA ALA A 526 4.01 10.77 -3.72
C ALA A 526 3.78 11.36 -5.14
N GLU A 527 4.84 11.63 -5.92
CA GLU A 527 4.73 12.09 -7.31
C GLU A 527 4.08 11.04 -8.23
N LEU A 528 4.17 9.77 -7.85
CA LEU A 528 3.57 8.65 -8.59
C LEU A 528 2.12 8.38 -8.18
N LEU A 529 1.55 9.12 -7.22
CA LEU A 529 0.19 8.88 -6.77
C LEU A 529 -0.83 9.23 -7.87
N PRO A 530 -1.96 8.51 -7.97
CA PRO A 530 -2.92 8.69 -9.05
C PRO A 530 -3.41 10.12 -9.27
N HIS A 531 -3.55 10.92 -8.21
CA HIS A 531 -4.04 12.31 -8.28
C HIS A 531 -2.95 13.35 -8.57
N ARG A 532 -1.67 12.94 -8.58
CA ARG A 532 -0.50 13.78 -8.92
C ARG A 532 0.22 13.29 -10.16
N TRP A 533 -0.15 12.11 -10.66
CA TRP A 533 0.51 11.46 -11.75
C TRP A 533 0.37 12.28 -13.03
N GLN A 534 1.49 12.45 -13.71
CA GLN A 534 1.57 12.97 -15.06
C GLN A 534 2.34 11.95 -15.89
N PRO A 535 1.85 11.63 -17.11
CA PRO A 535 2.61 10.77 -18.03
C PRO A 535 4.01 11.33 -18.24
N ALA A 536 5.02 10.46 -18.30
CA ALA A 536 6.33 10.87 -18.77
C ALA A 536 6.21 11.45 -20.19
N ALA A 537 6.82 12.62 -20.40
CA ALA A 537 6.80 13.38 -21.64
C ALA A 537 7.58 12.70 -22.77
#